data_AF-A0A0K1DZD3-F1
#
_entry.id   AF-A0A0K1DZD3-F1
#
_cell.length_a   1.000
_cell.length_b   1.000
_cell.length_c   1.000
_cell.angle_alpha   90.00
_cell.angle_beta   90.00
_cell.angle_gamma   90.00
#
_symmetry.space_group_name_H-M   'P 1'
#
loop_
_entity.id
_entity.type
_entity.pdbx_description
1 polymer ?
#
loop_
_entity_poly.entity_id
_entity_poly.type
_entity_poly.pdbx_seq_one_letter_code
_entity_poly.pdbx_strand_id
1 'polypeptide(L)'
;MKAEQHLPALIWYLQRRGRSDRGVVIAVRTREICGVDRRCGWALRRLMMSLVAQGLAKRHKQGVYLIERESLGRVLSVLQKLI
;
A
#
# COMPACT_ATOMS: atom_id res chain seq x y z
N MET A 1 -11.51 -7.83 -13.75
CA MET A 1 -12.03 -7.40 -12.43
C MET A 1 -11.26 -6.14 -12.02
N LYS A 2 -11.92 -5.01 -11.70
CA LYS A 2 -11.29 -3.67 -11.56
C LYS A 2 -10.40 -3.48 -10.31
N ALA A 3 -9.58 -4.46 -9.93
CA ALA A 3 -8.49 -4.25 -8.97
C ALA A 3 -7.26 -3.59 -9.62
N GLU A 4 -7.13 -3.73 -10.95
CA GLU A 4 -5.98 -3.31 -11.76
C GLU A 4 -5.78 -1.80 -11.83
N GLN A 5 -6.82 -0.99 -11.65
CA GLN A 5 -6.71 0.47 -11.81
C GLN A 5 -6.06 1.19 -10.63
N HIS A 6 -5.91 0.54 -9.47
CA HIS A 6 -5.40 1.18 -8.24
C HIS A 6 -4.03 0.64 -7.81
N LEU A 7 -3.65 -0.53 -8.31
CA LEU A 7 -2.35 -1.16 -8.10
C LEU A 7 -1.18 -0.28 -8.60
N PRO A 8 -1.22 0.31 -9.81
CA PRO A 8 -0.15 1.17 -10.30
C PRO A 8 0.06 2.42 -9.43
N ALA A 9 -1.05 3.03 -8.97
CA ALA A 9 -1.00 4.21 -8.10
C ALA A 9 -0.36 3.88 -6.73
N LEU A 10 -0.69 2.72 -6.15
CA LEU A 10 -0.07 2.25 -4.91
C LEU A 10 1.43 1.96 -5.10
N ILE A 11 1.81 1.27 -6.18
CA ILE A 11 3.21 0.96 -6.50
C ILE A 11 4.01 2.24 -6.64
N TRP A 12 3.49 3.21 -7.41
CA TRP A 12 4.14 4.51 -7.59
C TRP A 12 4.28 5.27 -6.27
N TYR A 13 3.23 5.29 -5.44
CA TYR A 13 3.26 5.92 -4.12
C TYR A 13 4.36 5.32 -3.23
N LEU A 14 4.45 3.99 -3.21
CA LEU A 14 5.46 3.26 -2.44
C LEU A 14 6.88 3.50 -2.95
N GLN A 15 7.09 3.52 -4.27
CA GLN A 15 8.39 3.82 -4.86
C GLN A 15 8.83 5.26 -4.56
N ARG A 16 7.91 6.22 -4.62
CA ARG A 16 8.18 7.63 -4.31
C ARG A 16 8.50 7.83 -2.82
N ARG A 17 7.68 7.28 -1.92
CA ARG A 17 7.90 7.36 -0.46
C ARG A 17 9.15 6.59 -0.03
N GLY A 18 9.39 5.42 -0.62
CA GLY A 18 10.59 4.63 -0.39
C GLY A 18 11.89 5.32 -0.81
N ARG A 19 11.84 6.28 -1.74
CA ARG A 19 13.00 7.11 -2.10
C ARG A 19 13.15 8.36 -1.23
N SER A 20 12.05 8.90 -0.71
CA SER A 20 12.01 10.24 -0.09
C SER A 20 11.95 10.26 1.44
N ASP A 21 11.38 9.25 2.10
CA ASP A 21 11.24 9.27 3.57
C ASP A 21 12.57 8.90 4.24
N ARG A 22 13.03 9.73 5.20
CA ARG A 22 14.11 9.39 6.13
C ARG A 22 13.52 8.61 7.30
N GLY A 23 13.29 7.31 7.13
CA GLY A 23 12.68 6.49 8.17
C GLY A 23 12.75 4.98 7.88
N VAL A 24 12.62 4.19 8.96
CA VAL A 24 12.60 2.72 8.94
C VAL A 24 11.27 2.19 8.38
N VAL A 25 10.21 2.99 8.46
CA VAL A 25 8.86 2.63 8.03
C VAL A 25 8.28 3.64 7.05
N ILE A 26 7.48 3.14 6.11
CA ILE A 26 6.74 3.90 5.13
C ILE A 26 5.28 3.91 5.57
N ALA A 27 4.72 5.11 5.78
CA ALA A 27 3.31 5.27 6.12
C ALA A 27 2.46 5.38 4.85
N VAL A 28 1.58 4.41 4.64
CA VAL A 28 0.62 4.38 3.55
C VAL A 28 -0.73 4.86 4.06
N ARG A 29 -1.18 5.99 3.53
CA ARG A 29 -2.48 6.58 3.87
C ARG A 29 -3.43 6.40 2.71
N THR A 30 -4.53 5.67 2.94
CA THR A 30 -5.53 5.37 1.91
C THR A 30 -6.11 6.66 1.29
N ARG A 31 -6.26 7.72 2.08
CA ARG A 31 -6.74 9.03 1.61
C ARG A 31 -5.77 9.74 0.66
N GLU A 32 -4.46 9.51 0.77
CA GLU A 32 -3.47 10.12 -0.15
C GLU A 32 -3.46 9.45 -1.53
N ILE A 33 -3.98 8.22 -1.62
CA ILE A 33 -4.02 7.44 -2.87
C ILE A 33 -5.41 7.52 -3.52
N CYS A 34 -6.46 7.26 -2.73
CA CYS A 34 -7.83 7.16 -3.22
C CYS A 34 -8.65 8.46 -3.07
N GLY A 35 -8.13 9.45 -2.33
CA GLY A 35 -8.87 10.68 -2.05
C GLY A 35 -10.24 10.41 -1.41
N VAL A 36 -11.30 10.84 -2.10
CA VAL A 36 -12.71 10.67 -1.71
C VAL A 36 -13.38 9.45 -2.36
N ASP A 37 -12.72 8.74 -3.27
CA ASP A 37 -13.29 7.58 -3.94
C ASP A 37 -13.42 6.41 -2.96
N ARG A 38 -14.67 6.13 -2.56
CA ARG A 38 -15.03 5.03 -1.67
C ARG A 38 -14.68 3.67 -2.28
N ARG A 39 -14.86 3.45 -3.58
CA ARG A 39 -14.60 2.16 -4.24
C ARG A 39 -13.10 1.85 -4.21
N CYS A 40 -12.28 2.84 -4.53
CA CYS A 40 -10.84 2.76 -4.37
C CYS A 40 -10.46 2.47 -2.92
N GLY A 41 -11.06 3.19 -1.96
CA GLY A 41 -10.79 2.99 -0.53
C GLY A 41 -11.08 1.57 -0.04
N TRP A 42 -12.19 0.97 -0.49
CA TRP A 42 -12.54 -0.42 -0.16
C TRP A 42 -11.58 -1.44 -0.81
N ALA A 43 -11.25 -1.26 -2.09
CA ALA A 43 -10.31 -2.13 -2.80
C ALA A 43 -8.91 -2.08 -2.15
N LEU A 44 -8.43 -0.86 -1.89
CA LEU A 44 -7.12 -0.64 -1.26
C LEU A 44 -7.10 -1.19 0.17
N ARG A 45 -8.18 -1.02 0.95
CA ARG A 45 -8.31 -1.64 2.27
C ARG A 45 -8.20 -3.16 2.20
N ARG A 46 -8.86 -3.81 1.23
CA ARG A 46 -8.81 -5.27 1.07
C ARG A 46 -7.38 -5.74 0.73
N LEU A 47 -6.72 -5.05 -0.19
CA LEU A 47 -5.34 -5.29 -0.58
C LEU A 47 -4.39 -5.12 0.61
N MET A 48 -4.47 -4.01 1.33
CA MET A 48 -3.64 -3.74 2.50
C MET A 48 -3.87 -4.73 3.62
N MET A 49 -5.12 -5.17 3.84
CA MET A 49 -5.41 -6.23 4.81
C MET A 49 -4.79 -7.57 4.42
N SER A 50 -4.71 -7.90 3.12
CA SER A 50 -3.99 -9.08 2.63
C SER A 50 -2.49 -8.98 2.93
N LEU A 51 -1.88 -7.82 2.70
CA LEU A 51 -0.47 -7.56 3.06
C LEU A 51 -0.23 -7.66 4.57
N VAL A 52 -1.19 -7.20 5.38
CA VAL A 52 -1.14 -7.34 6.84
C VAL A 52 -1.22 -8.81 7.26
N ALA A 53 -2.11 -9.60 6.65
CA ALA A 53 -2.21 -11.03 6.93
C ALA A 53 -0.93 -11.79 6.54
N GLN A 54 -0.21 -11.34 5.52
CA GLN A 54 1.08 -11.87 5.10
C GLN A 54 2.27 -11.37 5.96
N GLY A 55 2.03 -10.48 6.94
CA GLY A 55 3.08 -9.89 7.77
C GLY A 55 3.94 -8.84 7.07
N LEU A 56 3.58 -8.43 5.85
CA LEU A 56 4.33 -7.45 5.05
C LEU A 56 3.96 -5.99 5.37
N ALA A 57 2.84 -5.80 6.07
CA ALA A 57 2.37 -4.49 6.51
C ALA A 57 1.78 -4.58 7.92
N LYS A 58 1.76 -3.46 8.63
CA LYS A 58 1.11 -3.33 9.94
C LYS A 58 0.03 -2.28 9.89
N ARG A 59 -1.17 -2.59 10.38
CA ARG A 59 -2.23 -1.59 10.52
C ARG A 59 -1.91 -0.72 11.73
N HIS A 60 -1.74 0.58 11.52
CA HIS A 60 -1.51 1.54 12.62
C HIS A 60 -2.84 2.16 13.09
N LYS A 61 -3.63 2.70 12.15
CA LYS A 61 -4.96 3.27 12.40
C LYS A 61 -5.89 2.98 11.22
N GLN A 62 -7.17 3.32 11.33
CA GLN A 62 -8.08 3.17 10.18
C GLN A 62 -7.59 4.02 8.99
N GLY A 63 -7.36 3.36 7.85
CA GLY A 63 -6.85 4.01 6.64
C GLY A 63 -5.36 4.37 6.67
N VAL A 64 -4.62 3.92 7.69
CA VAL A 64 -3.17 4.12 7.80
C VAL A 64 -2.46 2.81 8.08
N TYR A 65 -1.56 2.44 7.19
CA TYR A 65 -0.77 1.23 7.25
C TYR A 65 0.71 1.58 7.23
N LEU A 66 1.51 0.80 7.93
CA LEU A 66 2.96 0.94 7.98
C LEU A 66 3.57 -0.23 7.25
N ILE A 67 4.57 0.05 6.44
CA ILE A 67 5.37 -0.97 5.76
C ILE A 67 6.81 -0.73 6.15
N GLU A 68 7.47 -1.77 6.63
CA GLU A 68 8.90 -1.69 6.92
C GLU A 68 9.67 -1.56 5.63
N ARG A 69 10.69 -0.69 5.63
CA ARG A 69 11.43 -0.39 4.41
C ARG A 69 12.18 -1.61 3.87
N GLU A 70 12.68 -2.48 4.74
CA GLU A 70 13.26 -3.76 4.36
C GLU A 70 12.25 -4.68 3.63
N SER A 71 10.98 -4.58 4.00
CA SER A 71 9.89 -5.34 3.41
C SER A 71 9.34 -4.71 2.12
N LEU A 72 9.76 -3.48 1.77
CA LEU A 72 9.29 -2.77 0.58
C LEU A 72 9.51 -3.59 -0.71
N GLY A 73 10.69 -4.20 -0.85
CA GLY A 73 11.00 -5.04 -2.01
C GLY A 73 10.02 -6.21 -2.14
N ARG A 74 9.74 -6.91 -1.05
CA ARG A 74 8.79 -8.03 -1.02
C ARG A 74 7.37 -7.57 -1.32
N VAL A 75 6.95 -6.45 -0.75
CA VAL A 75 5.63 -5.84 -1.02
C VAL A 75 5.49 -5.53 -2.51
N LEU A 76 6.48 -4.88 -3.12
CA LEU A 76 6.44 -4.56 -4.55
C LEU A 76 6.34 -5.81 -5.41
N SER A 77 7.08 -6.87 -5.08
CA SER A 77 6.98 -8.15 -5.79
C SER A 77 5.61 -8.80 -5.65
N VAL A 78 4.99 -8.76 -4.47
CA VAL A 78 3.61 -9.27 -4.27
C VAL A 78 2.61 -8.43 -5.07
N LEU A 79 2.73 -7.11 -5.05
CA LEU A 79 1.84 -6.22 -5.80
C LEU A 79 1.99 -6.40 -7.31
N GLN A 80 3.20 -6.63 -7.83
CA GLN A 80 3.44 -6.91 -9.24
C GLN A 80 2.82 -8.23 -9.71
N LYS A 81 2.75 -9.26 -8.84
CA LYS A 81 2.07 -10.53 -9.15
C LYS A 81 0.55 -10.43 -9.20
N LEU A 82 -0.01 -9.31 -8.73
CA LEU A 82 -1.45 -9.05 -8.72
C LEU A 82 -1.91 -8.23 -9.94
N ILE A 83 -0.99 -7.90 -10.85
CA ILE A 83 -1.20 -7.29 -12.17
C ILE A 83 -1.06 -8.40 -13.20
#